data_AF-A0A8J8J0V7-F1
#
_entry.id   AF-A0A8J8J0V7-F1
#
_cell.length_a   1.000
_cell.length_b   1.000
_cell.length_c   1.000
_cell.angle_alpha   90.00
_cell.angle_beta   90.00
_cell.angle_gamma   90.00
#
_symmetry.space_group_name_H-M   'P 1'
#
loop_
_entity.id
_entity.type
_entity.pdbx_description
1 polymer ?
#
loop_
_entity_poly.entity_id
_entity_poly.type
_entity_poly.pdbx_seq_one_letter_code
_entity_poly.pdbx_strand_id
1 'polypeptide(L)'
;QDGDEKLVLAVKNNRELIEFRGRAVIVATGAMEKMIPFENNDLPGIYGAGAIQTLMNTYGVKPGDKVLIVGAGNVGLILAYQLIQAGVEVKAIVEAMPKVGGYFVHAAKVRRLGVPILTRHTILRAEGKERVERAVVAQLD
;
A
#
# COMPACT_ATOMS: atom_id res chain seq x y z
N GLN A 1 15.66 5.27 46.56
CA GLN A 1 15.74 4.02 45.78
C GLN A 1 15.00 4.28 44.47
N ASP A 2 15.78 4.47 43.42
CA ASP A 2 15.43 5.04 42.12
C ASP A 2 14.82 3.97 41.18
N GLY A 3 13.97 3.10 41.75
CA GLY A 3 13.59 1.82 41.15
C GLY A 3 12.45 1.86 40.12
N ASP A 4 11.94 3.03 39.76
CA ASP A 4 10.65 3.17 39.04
C ASP A 4 10.76 3.92 37.69
N GLU A 5 11.96 4.39 37.30
CA GLU A 5 12.19 5.04 36.01
C GLU A 5 12.86 4.09 35.01
N LYS A 6 12.26 3.99 33.82
CA LYS A 6 12.80 3.23 32.69
C LYS A 6 13.74 4.12 31.90
N LEU A 7 14.92 3.59 31.60
CA LEU A 7 15.87 4.15 30.66
C LEU A 7 15.52 3.67 29.25
N VAL A 8 15.34 4.59 28.30
CA VAL A 8 15.15 4.29 26.88
C VAL A 8 16.21 4.99 26.05
N LEU A 9 16.86 4.22 25.18
CA LEU A 9 17.77 4.74 24.18
C LEU A 9 17.04 4.79 22.84
N ALA A 10 17.11 5.92 22.16
CA ALA A 10 16.58 6.10 20.81
C ALA A 10 17.66 6.65 19.89
N VAL A 11 17.59 6.30 18.61
CA VAL A 11 18.46 6.89 17.58
C VAL A 11 17.64 7.95 16.82
N LYS A 12 18.05 9.21 16.92
CA LYS A 12 17.46 10.32 16.15
C LYS A 12 18.26 10.55 14.87
N ASN A 13 17.55 10.76 13.76
CA ASN A 13 18.13 11.05 12.45
C ASN A 13 19.22 10.06 12.00
N ASN A 14 19.12 8.79 12.43
CA ASN A 14 20.11 7.72 12.18
C ASN A 14 21.56 8.05 12.59
N ARG A 15 21.78 9.04 13.47
CA ARG A 15 23.13 9.54 13.78
C ARG A 15 23.35 9.88 15.25
N GLU A 16 22.29 10.25 15.97
CA GLU A 16 22.39 10.74 17.34
C GLU A 16 21.74 9.74 18.29
N LEU A 17 22.49 9.26 19.28
CA LEU A 17 21.94 8.46 20.37
C LEU A 17 21.37 9.41 21.42
N ILE A 18 20.09 9.27 21.73
CA ILE A 18 19.39 10.08 22.73
C ILE A 18 18.90 9.18 23.84
N GLU A 19 19.07 9.67 25.06
CA GLU A 19 18.63 9.03 26.29
C GLU A 19 17.34 9.69 26.80
N PHE A 20 16.34 8.87 27.12
CA PHE A 20 15.12 9.30 27.81
C PHE A 20 14.96 8.51 29.11
N ARG A 21 14.52 9.19 30.16
CA ARG A 21 14.14 8.59 31.45
C ARG A 21 12.69 8.90 31.74
N GLY A 22 11.94 7.89 32.16
CA GLY A 22 10.55 8.09 32.56
C GLY A 22 9.90 6.82 33.07
N ARG A 23 8.81 6.97 33.82
CA ARG A 23 8.08 5.86 34.45
C ARG A 23 7.35 4.97 33.43
N ALA A 24 7.02 5.50 32.27
CA ALA A 24 6.32 4.80 31.20
C ALA A 24 6.82 5.20 29.81
N VAL A 25 6.66 4.30 28.85
CA VAL A 25 7.09 4.44 27.45
C VAL A 25 5.92 4.03 26.57
N ILE A 26 5.53 4.90 25.63
CA ILE A 26 4.47 4.64 24.66
C ILE A 26 5.11 4.58 23.26
N VAL A 27 4.95 3.45 22.57
CA VAL A 27 5.42 3.28 21.19
C VAL A 27 4.22 3.43 20.25
N ALA A 28 4.20 4.51 19.47
CA ALA A 28 3.12 4.84 18.55
C ALA A 28 3.66 5.18 17.15
N THR A 29 4.66 4.44 16.68
CA THR A 29 5.38 4.70 15.41
C THR A 29 4.59 4.31 14.16
N GLY A 30 3.37 3.79 14.30
CA GLY A 30 2.57 3.29 13.21
C GLY A 30 3.12 1.99 12.60
N ALA A 31 2.83 1.77 11.32
CA ALA A 31 3.29 0.62 10.54
C ALA A 31 3.79 1.07 9.17
N MET A 32 4.79 0.36 8.65
CA MET A 32 5.30 0.56 7.30
C MET A 32 4.68 -0.48 6.36
N GLU A 33 4.34 -0.05 5.14
CA GLU A 33 3.86 -0.98 4.12
C GLU A 33 4.96 -1.93 3.65
N LYS A 34 4.57 -3.16 3.28
CA LYS A 34 5.48 -4.19 2.81
C LYS A 34 5.25 -4.42 1.32
N MET A 35 6.28 -4.15 0.51
CA MET A 35 6.27 -4.50 -0.90
C MET A 35 6.34 -6.02 -1.06
N ILE A 36 5.51 -6.59 -1.92
CA ILE A 36 5.66 -7.99 -2.33
C ILE A 36 6.79 -8.12 -3.36
N PRO A 37 7.64 -9.15 -3.27
CA PRO A 37 8.63 -9.42 -4.31
C PRO A 37 7.94 -10.00 -5.54
N PHE A 38 8.22 -9.44 -6.71
CA PHE A 38 7.86 -9.98 -8.01
C PHE A 38 8.87 -9.47 -9.06
N GLU A 39 8.90 -10.07 -10.24
CA GLU A 39 9.89 -9.70 -11.26
C GLU A 39 9.65 -8.25 -11.74
N ASN A 40 10.72 -7.46 -11.80
CA ASN A 40 10.71 -6.03 -12.13
C ASN A 40 9.84 -5.18 -11.17
N ASN A 41 9.79 -5.53 -9.88
CA ASN A 41 9.04 -4.78 -8.86
C ASN A 41 9.65 -3.42 -8.48
N ASP A 42 10.80 -3.09 -9.06
CA ASP A 42 11.58 -1.86 -8.87
C ASP A 42 11.36 -0.85 -10.01
N LEU A 43 10.60 -1.19 -11.06
CA LEU A 43 10.30 -0.28 -12.16
C LEU A 43 9.57 0.99 -11.68
N PRO A 44 9.93 2.18 -12.19
CA PRO A 44 9.19 3.41 -11.92
C PRO A 44 7.71 3.26 -12.28
N GLY A 45 6.83 3.78 -11.43
CA GLY A 45 5.37 3.59 -11.54
C GLY A 45 4.82 2.53 -10.57
N ILE A 46 5.69 1.80 -9.89
CA ILE A 46 5.32 0.88 -8.81
C ILE A 46 5.41 1.62 -7.48
N TYR A 47 4.31 1.62 -6.73
CA TYR A 47 4.19 2.32 -5.47
C TYR A 47 3.50 1.47 -4.42
N GLY A 48 3.83 1.72 -3.16
CA GLY A 48 2.98 1.34 -2.05
C GLY A 48 1.71 2.20 -1.99
N ALA A 49 0.68 1.67 -1.35
CA ALA A 49 -0.60 2.35 -1.17
C ALA A 49 -0.44 3.65 -0.38
N GLY A 50 0.43 3.66 0.64
CA GLY A 50 0.71 4.84 1.45
C GLY A 50 1.38 5.95 0.65
N ALA A 51 2.33 5.61 -0.22
CA ALA A 51 2.97 6.55 -1.13
C ALA A 51 1.94 7.20 -2.08
N ILE A 52 1.06 6.40 -2.69
CA ILE A 52 -0.02 6.91 -3.56
C ILE A 52 -0.97 7.84 -2.80
N GLN A 53 -1.38 7.45 -1.59
CA GLN A 53 -2.23 8.29 -0.75
C GLN A 53 -1.56 9.61 -0.36
N THR A 54 -0.25 9.59 -0.11
CA THR A 54 0.52 10.80 0.17
C THR A 54 0.55 11.71 -1.05
N LEU A 55 0.82 11.17 -2.25
CA LEU A 55 0.79 11.95 -3.49
C LEU A 55 -0.56 12.61 -3.71
N MET A 56 -1.66 11.85 -3.62
CA MET A 56 -3.00 12.38 -3.90
C MET A 56 -3.55 13.27 -2.78
N ASN A 57 -3.54 12.79 -1.54
CA ASN A 57 -4.27 13.44 -0.45
C ASN A 57 -3.48 14.58 0.19
N THR A 58 -2.15 14.48 0.20
CA THR A 58 -1.28 15.52 0.80
C THR A 58 -0.80 16.50 -0.25
N TYR A 59 -0.33 16.01 -1.40
CA TYR A 59 0.28 16.85 -2.42
C TYR A 59 -0.65 17.22 -3.59
N GLY A 60 -1.84 16.63 -3.69
CA GLY A 60 -2.76 16.88 -4.82
C GLY A 60 -2.23 16.38 -6.16
N VAL A 61 -1.24 15.47 -6.16
CA VAL A 61 -0.59 14.96 -7.36
C VAL A 61 -1.29 13.70 -7.83
N LYS A 62 -1.73 13.69 -9.10
CA LYS A 62 -2.24 12.49 -9.76
C LYS A 62 -1.08 11.50 -9.99
N PRO A 63 -1.15 10.25 -9.50
CA PRO A 63 -0.04 9.31 -9.55
C PRO A 63 0.16 8.66 -10.94
N GLY A 64 -0.79 8.84 -11.86
CA GLY A 64 -0.77 8.30 -13.22
C GLY A 64 -2.19 8.21 -13.78
N ASP A 65 -2.33 7.81 -15.05
CA ASP A 65 -3.64 7.72 -15.69
C ASP A 65 -4.31 6.35 -15.55
N LYS A 66 -3.52 5.29 -15.39
CA LYS A 66 -3.97 3.90 -15.33
C LYS A 66 -3.23 3.14 -14.25
N VAL A 67 -3.95 2.32 -13.49
CA VAL A 67 -3.38 1.58 -12.35
C VAL A 67 -3.94 0.17 -12.25
N LEU A 68 -3.09 -0.77 -11.82
CA LEU A 68 -3.47 -2.08 -11.32
C LEU A 68 -3.16 -2.11 -9.81
N ILE A 69 -4.09 -2.62 -9.00
CA ILE A 69 -3.90 -2.72 -7.56
C ILE A 69 -3.67 -4.18 -7.18
N VAL A 70 -2.65 -4.45 -6.36
CA VAL A 70 -2.40 -5.77 -5.79
C VAL A 70 -2.84 -5.77 -4.32
N GLY A 71 -3.81 -6.63 -4.00
CA GLY A 71 -4.44 -6.77 -2.69
C GLY A 71 -5.86 -6.17 -2.64
N ALA A 72 -6.84 -7.00 -2.28
CA ALA A 72 -8.24 -6.59 -2.08
C ALA A 72 -8.62 -6.50 -0.58
N GLY A 73 -7.66 -6.12 0.27
CA GLY A 73 -7.93 -5.67 1.64
C GLY A 73 -8.58 -4.28 1.68
N ASN A 74 -8.95 -3.81 2.87
CA ASN A 74 -9.59 -2.48 3.02
C ASN A 74 -8.79 -1.35 2.39
N VAL A 75 -7.46 -1.36 2.54
CA VAL A 75 -6.57 -0.35 1.95
C VAL A 75 -6.68 -0.35 0.42
N GLY A 76 -6.57 -1.51 -0.24
CA GLY A 76 -6.65 -1.60 -1.70
C GLY A 76 -8.01 -1.17 -2.24
N LEU A 77 -9.10 -1.54 -1.57
CA LEU A 77 -10.46 -1.15 -1.98
C LEU A 77 -10.72 0.35 -1.83
N ILE A 78 -10.28 0.97 -0.72
CA ILE A 78 -10.42 2.41 -0.51
C ILE A 78 -9.52 3.18 -1.46
N LEU A 79 -8.29 2.71 -1.68
CA LEU A 79 -7.36 3.31 -2.61
C LEU A 79 -7.91 3.30 -4.05
N ALA A 80 -8.51 2.19 -4.48
CA ALA A 80 -9.18 2.11 -5.78
C ALA A 80 -10.25 3.20 -5.93
N TYR A 81 -11.07 3.39 -4.89
CA TYR A 81 -12.09 4.44 -4.90
C TYR A 81 -11.48 5.84 -4.95
N GLN A 82 -10.43 6.12 -4.18
CA GLN A 82 -9.72 7.41 -4.20
C GLN A 82 -9.12 7.71 -5.58
N LEU A 83 -8.51 6.70 -6.21
CA LEU A 83 -7.93 6.81 -7.55
C LEU A 83 -8.99 7.14 -8.60
N ILE A 84 -10.16 6.49 -8.55
CA ILE A 84 -11.28 6.80 -9.45
C ILE A 84 -11.76 8.25 -9.25
N GLN A 85 -11.89 8.71 -8.00
CA GLN A 85 -12.27 10.10 -7.69
C GLN A 85 -11.22 11.12 -8.19
N ALA A 86 -9.95 10.72 -8.26
CA ALA A 86 -8.86 11.50 -8.84
C ALA A 86 -8.78 11.39 -10.38
N GLY A 87 -9.76 10.76 -11.04
CA GLY A 87 -9.79 10.59 -12.49
C GLY A 87 -8.74 9.60 -13.03
N VAL A 88 -8.32 8.64 -12.21
CA VAL A 88 -7.42 7.54 -12.59
C VAL A 88 -8.25 6.32 -12.97
N GLU A 89 -7.91 5.69 -14.09
CA GLU A 89 -8.53 4.45 -14.53
C GLU A 89 -7.95 3.24 -13.77
N VAL A 90 -8.73 2.65 -12.87
CA VAL A 90 -8.36 1.42 -12.16
C VAL A 90 -8.70 0.22 -13.04
N LYS A 91 -7.68 -0.44 -13.59
CA LYS A 91 -7.84 -1.57 -14.52
C LYS A 91 -8.36 -2.83 -13.85
N ALA A 92 -7.82 -3.16 -12.68
CA ALA A 92 -8.30 -4.26 -11.84
C ALA A 92 -7.71 -4.16 -10.44
N ILE A 93 -8.32 -4.90 -9.51
CA ILE A 93 -7.72 -5.28 -8.23
C ILE A 93 -7.44 -6.79 -8.29
N VAL A 94 -6.21 -7.23 -8.03
CA VAL A 94 -5.88 -8.66 -7.92
C VAL A 94 -5.73 -9.07 -6.47
N GLU A 95 -6.22 -10.26 -6.12
CA GLU A 95 -6.23 -10.79 -4.77
C GLU A 95 -5.82 -12.26 -4.79
N ALA A 96 -4.78 -12.59 -4.03
CA ALA A 96 -4.26 -13.96 -3.96
C ALA A 96 -5.27 -14.90 -3.30
N MET A 97 -6.02 -14.42 -2.30
CA MET A 97 -7.04 -15.20 -1.62
C MET A 97 -8.22 -15.54 -2.56
N PRO A 98 -8.94 -16.64 -2.30
CA PRO A 98 -10.17 -16.97 -3.03
C PRO A 98 -11.36 -16.07 -2.71
N LYS A 99 -11.16 -15.03 -1.89
CA LYS A 99 -12.18 -14.09 -1.44
C LYS A 99 -11.59 -12.70 -1.28
N VAL A 100 -12.44 -11.69 -1.32
CA VAL A 100 -12.06 -10.31 -0.99
C VAL A 100 -11.80 -10.21 0.51
N GLY A 101 -10.64 -9.66 0.90
CA GLY A 101 -10.25 -9.51 2.31
C GLY A 101 -10.86 -8.29 3.00
N GLY A 102 -11.20 -7.24 2.25
CA GLY A 102 -11.82 -6.03 2.78
C GLY A 102 -13.34 -6.11 2.94
N TYR A 103 -13.94 -5.05 3.48
CA TYR A 103 -15.37 -4.99 3.74
C TYR A 103 -16.19 -5.03 2.45
N PHE A 104 -17.29 -5.78 2.50
CA PHE A 104 -18.21 -5.96 1.37
C PHE A 104 -18.69 -4.63 0.77
N VAL A 105 -18.99 -3.63 1.61
CA VAL A 105 -19.48 -2.32 1.14
C VAL A 105 -18.47 -1.59 0.25
N HIS A 106 -17.18 -1.68 0.55
CA HIS A 106 -16.13 -1.08 -0.27
C HIS A 106 -15.96 -1.87 -1.58
N ALA A 107 -15.95 -3.20 -1.50
CA ALA A 107 -15.85 -4.06 -2.66
C ALA A 107 -17.05 -3.87 -3.63
N ALA A 108 -18.26 -3.77 -3.09
CA ALA A 108 -19.48 -3.53 -3.86
C ALA A 108 -19.43 -2.16 -4.55
N LYS A 109 -18.93 -1.11 -3.88
CA LYS A 109 -18.77 0.21 -4.48
C LYS A 109 -17.79 0.19 -5.65
N VAL A 110 -16.62 -0.43 -5.46
CA VAL A 110 -15.60 -0.58 -6.51
C VAL A 110 -16.15 -1.34 -7.72
N ARG A 111 -16.86 -2.46 -7.49
CA ARG A 111 -17.51 -3.24 -8.56
C ARG A 111 -18.58 -2.45 -9.32
N ARG A 112 -19.40 -1.66 -8.62
CA ARG A 112 -20.41 -0.78 -9.25
C ARG A 112 -19.79 0.31 -10.13
N LEU A 113 -18.53 0.68 -9.87
CA LEU A 113 -17.76 1.60 -10.70
C LEU A 113 -17.06 0.90 -11.88
N GLY A 114 -17.35 -0.38 -12.12
CA GLY A 114 -16.84 -1.14 -13.26
C GLY A 114 -15.45 -1.77 -13.06
N VAL A 115 -14.87 -1.68 -11.86
CA VAL A 115 -13.53 -2.23 -11.61
C VAL A 115 -13.63 -3.73 -11.27
N PRO A 116 -12.98 -4.61 -12.06
CA PRO A 116 -12.94 -6.04 -11.76
C PRO A 116 -12.04 -6.31 -10.54
N ILE A 117 -12.47 -7.25 -9.69
CA ILE A 117 -11.69 -7.76 -8.55
C ILE A 117 -11.41 -9.25 -8.82
N LEU A 118 -10.18 -9.56 -9.20
CA LEU A 118 -9.73 -10.90 -9.57
C LEU A 118 -9.19 -11.63 -8.34
N THR A 119 -10.02 -12.47 -7.72
CA THR A 119 -9.60 -13.37 -6.64
C THR A 119 -8.85 -14.58 -7.19
N ARG A 120 -8.02 -15.25 -6.37
CA ARG A 120 -7.09 -16.30 -6.81
C ARG A 120 -6.16 -15.80 -7.91
N HIS A 121 -5.71 -14.55 -7.86
CA HIS A 121 -4.76 -14.01 -8.82
C HIS A 121 -3.63 -13.27 -8.11
N THR A 122 -2.41 -13.40 -8.62
CA THR A 122 -1.24 -12.64 -8.16
C THR A 122 -0.55 -11.94 -9.33
N ILE A 123 0.31 -10.99 -9.01
CA ILE A 123 1.24 -10.39 -9.96
C ILE A 123 2.47 -11.30 -10.13
N LEU A 124 2.88 -11.52 -11.37
CA LEU A 124 4.11 -12.24 -11.71
C LEU A 124 5.25 -11.27 -11.99
N ARG A 125 5.00 -10.29 -12.86
CA ARG A 125 5.98 -9.31 -13.28
C ARG A 125 5.35 -7.99 -13.73
N ALA A 126 6.12 -6.92 -13.67
CA ALA A 126 5.85 -5.71 -14.45
C ALA A 126 6.67 -5.72 -15.75
N GLU A 127 6.14 -5.09 -16.79
CA GLU A 127 6.84 -4.91 -18.07
C GLU A 127 6.86 -3.43 -18.45
N GLY A 128 7.99 -3.00 -18.99
CA GLY A 128 8.24 -1.65 -19.49
C GLY A 128 9.73 -1.38 -19.59
N LYS A 129 10.10 -0.28 -20.26
CA LYS A 129 11.52 0.08 -20.46
C LYS A 129 12.02 1.10 -19.43
N GLU A 130 11.32 2.22 -19.32
CA GLU A 130 11.68 3.32 -18.39
C GLU A 130 10.73 3.40 -17.19
N ARG A 131 9.54 2.83 -17.32
CA ARG A 131 8.49 2.79 -16.31
C ARG A 131 7.55 1.63 -16.62
N VAL A 132 6.66 1.30 -15.69
CA VAL A 132 5.61 0.31 -15.92
C VAL A 132 4.69 0.72 -17.06
N GLU A 133 4.51 -0.18 -18.01
CA GLU A 133 3.55 -0.07 -19.12
C GLU A 133 2.51 -1.19 -19.07
N ARG A 134 2.89 -2.37 -18.56
CA ARG A 134 2.01 -3.52 -18.37
C ARG A 134 2.32 -4.25 -17.07
N ALA A 135 1.32 -4.95 -16.55
CA ALA A 135 1.48 -5.89 -15.44
C ALA A 135 0.96 -7.26 -15.90
N VAL A 136 1.74 -8.30 -15.62
CA VAL A 136 1.39 -9.68 -15.92
C VAL A 136 0.87 -10.32 -14.64
N VAL A 137 -0.36 -10.82 -14.70
CA VAL A 137 -1.04 -11.49 -13.58
C VAL A 137 -1.32 -12.94 -13.94
N ALA A 138 -1.32 -13.80 -12.94
CA ALA A 138 -1.62 -15.22 -13.11
C ALA A 138 -2.62 -15.69 -12.06
N GLN A 139 -3.42 -16.67 -12.45
CA GLN A 139 -4.32 -17.37 -11.55
C GLN A 139 -3.52 -18.32 -10.65
N LEU A 140 -3.87 -18.36 -9.37
CA LEU A 140 -3.34 -19.28 -8.37
C LEU A 140 -4.19 -20.55 -8.33
N ASP A 141 -3.53 -21.69 -8.11
CA ASP A 141 -4.12 -23.02 -7.92
C ASP A 141 -4.94 -23.13 -6.62
#